data_AF-A0A2M9H6A1-F1
#
_entry.id   AF-A0A2M9H6A1-F1
#
_cell.length_a   1.000
_cell.length_b   1.000
_cell.length_c   1.000
_cell.angle_alpha   90.00
_cell.angle_beta   90.00
_cell.angle_gamma   90.00
#
_symmetry.space_group_name_H-M   'P 1'
#
loop_
_entity.id
_entity.type
_entity.pdbx_description
1 polymer ?
#
loop_
_entity_poly.entity_id
_entity_poly.type
_entity_poly.pdbx_seq_one_letter_code
_entity_poly.pdbx_strand_id
1 'polypeptide(L)'
;MSQAVEFHHLASGVTNDAHQAVIETQFLDDDGNPVDITGGSSTPSTPADGSITSAMLAAGAVNTAAIGDGQVTAAKLAKGVIPTVPAAPTADTLSGATATGRAVLKATDAAAARTAIGAGTPYTLPAAGTALGGVKRAAYVADPAGDAPTKAEFIALRDALVAAGIMAPKS
;
A
#
# COMPACT_ATOMS: atom_id res chain seq x y z
N MET A 1 -48.74 -51.26 72.66
CA MET A 1 -48.69 -50.63 71.32
C MET A 1 -47.25 -50.72 70.84
N SER A 2 -46.98 -51.59 69.87
CA SER A 2 -45.71 -51.61 69.14
C SER A 2 -46.07 -51.54 67.66
N GLN A 3 -45.81 -50.40 67.02
CA GLN A 3 -45.90 -50.28 65.57
C GLN A 3 -44.64 -50.91 64.98
N ALA A 4 -44.78 -51.94 64.15
CA ALA A 4 -43.69 -52.41 63.31
C ALA A 4 -43.69 -51.58 62.02
N VAL A 5 -42.54 -51.01 61.68
CA VAL A 5 -42.31 -50.29 60.42
C VAL A 5 -42.19 -51.33 59.30
N GLU A 6 -43.03 -51.22 58.28
CA GLU A 6 -43.02 -52.11 57.12
C GLU A 6 -42.19 -51.49 56.00
N PHE A 7 -41.00 -52.04 55.74
CA PHE A 7 -40.17 -51.63 54.60
C PHE A 7 -40.82 -52.14 53.32
N HIS A 8 -41.37 -51.22 52.52
CA HIS A 8 -41.90 -51.52 51.19
C HIS A 8 -40.72 -51.70 50.21
N HIS A 9 -40.27 -52.93 50.03
CA HIS A 9 -39.38 -53.27 48.92
C HIS A 9 -40.17 -53.12 47.61
N LEU A 10 -39.69 -52.29 46.68
CA LEU A 10 -40.31 -52.16 45.36
C LEU A 10 -40.18 -53.50 44.61
N ALA A 11 -41.24 -54.28 44.56
CA ALA A 11 -41.29 -55.46 43.69
C ALA A 11 -41.24 -55.02 42.23
N SER A 12 -40.41 -55.70 41.43
CA SER A 12 -40.29 -55.45 39.98
C SER A 12 -41.65 -55.63 39.30
N GLY A 13 -42.19 -54.57 38.71
CA GLY A 13 -43.43 -54.63 37.91
C GLY A 13 -44.56 -53.68 38.29
N VAL A 14 -44.31 -52.53 38.93
CA VAL A 14 -45.34 -51.50 39.15
C VAL A 14 -45.64 -50.78 37.83
N THR A 15 -46.84 -50.96 37.29
CA THR A 15 -47.40 -50.14 36.21
C THR A 15 -47.90 -48.81 36.77
N ASN A 16 -47.39 -47.71 36.23
CA ASN A 16 -47.60 -46.34 36.70
C ASN A 16 -48.95 -45.78 36.21
N ASP A 17 -50.02 -46.00 36.97
CA ASP A 17 -51.37 -45.49 36.64
C ASP A 17 -51.71 -44.15 37.35
N ALA A 18 -50.72 -43.52 37.99
CA ALA A 18 -50.87 -42.22 38.66
C ALA A 18 -49.86 -41.19 38.12
N HIS A 19 -50.16 -40.63 36.95
CA HIS A 19 -49.41 -39.54 36.31
C HIS A 19 -49.36 -38.19 37.08
N GLN A 20 -49.69 -38.13 38.38
CA GLN A 20 -49.65 -36.88 39.18
C GLN A 20 -48.61 -36.90 40.32
N ALA A 21 -47.85 -37.99 40.48
CA ALA A 21 -46.75 -38.07 41.45
C ALA A 21 -45.53 -38.79 40.87
N VAL A 22 -45.27 -38.62 39.57
CA VAL A 22 -43.93 -38.86 39.01
C VAL A 22 -43.04 -37.77 39.61
N ILE A 23 -42.52 -38.05 40.81
CA ILE A 23 -41.25 -37.48 41.25
C ILE A 23 -40.30 -37.81 40.11
N GLU A 24 -39.83 -36.79 39.42
CA GLU A 24 -38.89 -36.89 38.33
C GLU A 24 -37.76 -37.83 38.77
N THR A 25 -37.65 -39.00 38.14
CA THR A 25 -36.61 -39.98 38.44
C THR A 25 -35.28 -39.40 37.96
N GLN A 26 -34.74 -38.46 38.73
CA GLN A 26 -33.41 -37.92 38.51
C GLN A 26 -32.44 -38.95 39.08
N PHE A 27 -31.61 -39.52 38.21
CA PHE A 27 -30.43 -40.24 38.67
C PHE A 27 -29.53 -39.19 39.31
N LEU A 28 -29.25 -39.33 40.60
CA LEU A 28 -28.35 -38.46 41.33
C LEU A 28 -26.98 -39.14 41.43
N ASP A 29 -25.88 -38.38 41.45
CA ASP A 29 -24.55 -38.88 41.80
C ASP A 29 -24.43 -39.10 43.32
N ASP A 30 -23.26 -39.60 43.76
CA ASP A 30 -23.00 -39.87 45.19
C ASP A 30 -23.06 -38.58 46.05
N ASP A 31 -22.95 -37.40 45.43
CA ASP A 31 -23.04 -36.09 46.08
C ASP A 31 -24.47 -35.51 46.04
N GLY A 32 -25.43 -36.22 45.44
CA GLY A 32 -26.83 -35.81 45.34
C GLY A 32 -27.13 -34.83 44.21
N ASN A 33 -26.22 -34.62 43.26
CA ASN A 33 -26.45 -33.79 42.08
C ASN A 33 -27.08 -34.61 40.94
N PRO A 34 -27.97 -34.03 40.11
CA PRO A 34 -28.51 -34.71 38.94
C PRO A 34 -27.40 -35.16 37.96
N VAL A 35 -27.39 -36.43 37.60
CA VAL A 35 -26.52 -37.02 36.59
C VAL A 35 -27.05 -36.64 35.20
N ASP A 36 -26.22 -35.95 34.42
CA ASP A 36 -26.49 -35.74 33.01
C ASP A 36 -26.34 -37.06 32.23
N ILE A 37 -27.46 -37.72 31.99
CA ILE A 37 -27.52 -38.96 31.18
C ILE A 37 -27.58 -38.70 29.68
N THR A 38 -27.58 -37.43 29.24
CA THR A 38 -27.74 -37.06 27.82
C THR A 38 -26.43 -37.07 27.02
N GLY A 39 -25.33 -37.51 27.65
CA GLY A 39 -24.06 -37.72 26.96
C GLY A 39 -23.25 -36.44 26.73
N GLY A 40 -23.52 -35.38 27.50
CA GLY A 40 -22.77 -34.14 27.50
C GLY A 40 -23.62 -32.95 27.05
N SER A 41 -23.37 -31.81 27.72
CA SER A 41 -23.96 -30.50 27.44
C SER A 41 -24.25 -30.27 25.95
N SER A 42 -25.49 -29.91 25.64
CA SER A 42 -25.95 -29.47 24.31
C SER A 42 -25.24 -28.21 23.79
N THR A 43 -24.38 -27.60 24.62
CA THR A 43 -23.40 -26.59 24.23
C THR A 43 -21.99 -27.15 24.42
N PRO A 44 -21.16 -27.17 23.36
CA PRO A 44 -19.74 -27.51 23.52
C PRO A 44 -19.12 -26.55 24.54
N SER A 45 -18.65 -27.08 25.67
CA SER A 45 -17.83 -26.29 26.58
C SER A 45 -16.52 -25.94 25.88
N THR A 46 -16.00 -24.74 26.13
CA THR A 46 -14.66 -24.38 25.67
C THR A 46 -13.66 -25.35 26.32
N PRO A 47 -12.78 -26.01 25.54
CA PRO A 47 -11.76 -26.87 26.11
C PRO A 47 -10.89 -26.08 27.09
N ALA A 48 -10.47 -26.73 28.18
CA ALA A 48 -9.53 -26.13 29.12
C ALA A 48 -8.18 -25.86 28.42
N ASP A 49 -7.43 -24.87 28.91
CA ASP A 49 -6.12 -24.52 28.35
C ASP A 49 -5.19 -25.74 28.29
N GLY A 50 -4.59 -25.97 27.12
CA GLY A 50 -3.67 -27.10 26.89
C GLY A 50 -4.34 -28.48 26.82
N SER A 51 -5.66 -28.60 26.96
CA SER A 51 -6.37 -29.90 26.87
C SER A 51 -6.38 -30.49 25.45
N ILE A 52 -6.18 -29.68 24.42
CA ILE A 52 -6.12 -30.14 23.03
C ILE A 52 -4.72 -30.68 22.74
N THR A 53 -4.63 -31.99 22.50
CA THR A 53 -3.39 -32.67 22.11
C THR A 53 -3.34 -32.95 20.61
N SER A 54 -2.17 -33.29 20.09
CA SER A 54 -2.02 -33.67 18.67
C SER A 54 -2.84 -34.90 18.29
N ALA A 55 -3.07 -35.84 19.23
CA ALA A 55 -3.89 -37.02 18.98
C ALA A 55 -5.38 -36.69 18.76
N MET A 56 -5.85 -35.54 19.25
CA MET A 56 -7.22 -35.05 19.05
C MET A 56 -7.42 -34.35 17.71
N LEU A 57 -6.33 -33.99 17.02
CA LEU A 57 -6.36 -33.33 15.72
C LEU A 57 -6.01 -34.33 14.62
N ALA A 58 -7.01 -34.73 13.85
CA ALA A 58 -6.78 -35.52 12.64
C ALA A 58 -5.91 -34.76 11.62
N ALA A 59 -5.25 -35.49 10.72
CA ALA A 59 -4.48 -34.88 9.64
C ALA A 59 -5.36 -33.92 8.81
N GLY A 60 -4.93 -32.67 8.65
CA GLY A 60 -5.69 -31.64 7.94
C GLY A 60 -6.87 -31.03 8.71
N ALA A 61 -7.06 -31.38 9.99
CA ALA A 61 -8.12 -30.79 10.83
C ALA A 61 -7.98 -29.27 10.96
N VAL A 62 -6.74 -28.77 11.06
CA VAL A 62 -6.43 -27.33 11.01
C VAL A 62 -6.11 -26.95 9.57
N ASN A 63 -7.16 -26.67 8.79
CA ASN A 63 -7.07 -26.21 7.41
C ASN A 63 -7.26 -24.69 7.30
N THR A 64 -7.23 -24.15 6.08
CA THR A 64 -7.41 -22.70 5.84
C THR A 64 -8.77 -22.18 6.27
N ALA A 65 -9.85 -22.96 6.17
CA ALA A 65 -11.17 -22.54 6.64
C ALA A 65 -11.27 -22.53 8.17
N ALA A 66 -10.51 -23.40 8.85
CA ALA A 66 -10.40 -23.41 10.31
C ALA A 66 -9.58 -22.21 10.86
N ILE A 67 -8.78 -21.56 10.01
CA ILE A 67 -8.00 -20.36 10.34
C ILE A 67 -8.58 -19.15 9.60
N GLY A 68 -9.47 -18.41 10.27
CA GLY A 68 -10.02 -17.18 9.70
C GLY A 68 -8.97 -16.10 9.38
N ASP A 69 -9.33 -15.17 8.50
CA ASP A 69 -8.46 -14.06 8.11
C ASP A 69 -7.96 -13.27 9.34
N GLY A 70 -6.66 -12.97 9.37
CA GLY A 70 -6.02 -12.23 10.47
C GLY A 70 -5.81 -13.01 11.76
N GLN A 71 -6.25 -14.28 11.86
CA GLN A 71 -6.08 -15.08 13.07
C GLN A 71 -4.61 -15.41 13.37
N VAL A 72 -3.76 -15.56 12.34
CA VAL A 72 -2.31 -15.72 12.49
C VAL A 72 -1.65 -14.38 12.17
N THR A 73 -1.29 -13.62 13.21
CA THR A 73 -0.61 -12.34 13.06
C THR A 73 0.90 -12.51 13.10
N ALA A 74 1.65 -11.50 12.64
CA ALA A 74 3.11 -11.50 12.73
C ALA A 74 3.64 -11.70 14.15
N ALA A 75 2.90 -11.22 15.17
CA ALA A 75 3.25 -11.41 16.58
C ALA A 75 3.08 -12.86 17.09
N LYS A 76 2.24 -13.67 16.42
CA LYS A 76 2.04 -15.09 16.76
C LYS A 76 3.08 -16.00 16.11
N LEU A 77 3.92 -15.48 15.22
CA LEU A 77 4.92 -16.23 14.48
C LEU A 77 6.33 -15.87 14.97
N ALA A 78 7.19 -16.88 15.08
CA ALA A 78 8.60 -16.65 15.38
C ALA A 78 9.28 -15.87 14.24
N LYS A 79 10.31 -15.10 14.58
CA LYS A 79 11.08 -14.32 13.60
C LYS A 79 11.63 -15.25 12.51
N GLY A 80 11.39 -14.89 11.24
CA GLY A 80 11.86 -15.65 10.07
C GLY A 80 10.89 -16.70 9.52
N VAL A 81 9.75 -16.94 10.15
CA VAL A 81 8.73 -17.89 9.65
C VAL A 81 7.97 -17.35 8.45
N ILE A 82 7.68 -16.04 8.43
CA ILE A 82 7.10 -15.38 7.26
C ILE A 82 8.24 -15.04 6.30
N PRO A 83 8.18 -15.46 5.01
CA PRO A 83 9.05 -14.90 3.98
C PRO A 83 8.94 -13.37 4.04
N THR A 84 10.06 -12.65 3.94
CA THR A 84 10.03 -11.19 3.95
C THR A 84 9.02 -10.70 2.91
N VAL A 85 7.95 -10.03 3.38
CA VAL A 85 7.00 -9.36 2.50
C VAL A 85 7.81 -8.40 1.63
N PRO A 86 7.77 -8.53 0.29
CA PRO A 86 8.51 -7.61 -0.56
C PRO A 86 8.12 -6.18 -0.23
N ALA A 87 9.11 -5.30 -0.06
CA ALA A 87 8.83 -3.89 0.08
C ALA A 87 8.04 -3.39 -1.14
N ALA A 88 7.17 -2.39 -0.94
CA ALA A 88 6.51 -1.72 -2.04
C ALA A 88 7.56 -1.22 -3.05
N PRO A 89 7.33 -1.38 -4.36
CA PRO A 89 8.31 -0.97 -5.36
C PRO A 89 8.55 0.55 -5.30
N THR A 90 9.81 0.94 -5.41
CA THR A 90 10.25 2.33 -5.57
C THR A 90 10.85 2.52 -6.95
N ALA A 91 11.06 3.76 -7.39
CA ALA A 91 11.74 4.05 -8.65
C ALA A 91 13.11 3.33 -8.77
N ASP A 92 13.80 3.09 -7.64
CA ASP A 92 15.10 2.42 -7.62
C ASP A 92 14.99 0.88 -7.74
N THR A 93 13.84 0.30 -7.36
CA THR A 93 13.63 -1.16 -7.39
C THR A 93 12.88 -1.64 -8.63
N LEU A 94 12.59 -0.76 -9.58
CA LEU A 94 11.98 -1.15 -10.86
C LEU A 94 13.00 -1.93 -11.72
N SER A 95 12.89 -3.26 -11.65
CA SER A 95 13.64 -4.16 -12.52
C SER A 95 13.24 -3.96 -13.99
N GLY A 96 14.21 -4.01 -14.89
CA GLY A 96 14.01 -3.78 -16.32
C GLY A 96 14.00 -2.31 -16.76
N ALA A 97 13.90 -1.35 -15.84
CA ALA A 97 14.08 0.05 -16.17
C ALA A 97 15.56 0.39 -16.46
N THR A 98 15.81 1.34 -17.34
CA THR A 98 17.16 1.88 -17.56
C THR A 98 17.54 2.88 -16.47
N ALA A 99 18.83 3.20 -16.36
CA ALA A 99 19.29 4.26 -15.46
C ALA A 99 18.62 5.61 -15.77
N THR A 100 18.46 5.94 -17.06
CA THR A 100 17.73 7.13 -17.52
C THR A 100 16.26 7.08 -17.12
N GLY A 101 15.57 5.96 -17.33
CA GLY A 101 14.16 5.82 -16.95
C GLY A 101 13.94 6.05 -15.45
N ARG A 102 14.82 5.48 -14.60
CA ARG A 102 14.80 5.73 -13.16
C ARG A 102 15.12 7.19 -12.80
N ALA A 103 16.07 7.81 -13.49
CA ALA A 103 16.42 9.21 -13.25
C ALA A 103 15.28 10.16 -13.61
N VAL A 104 14.57 9.91 -14.73
CA VAL A 104 13.39 10.69 -15.13
C VAL A 104 12.24 10.50 -14.13
N LEU A 105 11.97 9.28 -13.66
CA LEU A 105 10.92 9.02 -12.68
C LEU A 105 11.19 9.72 -11.33
N LYS A 106 12.47 9.94 -11.00
CA LYS A 106 12.90 10.66 -9.79
C LYS A 106 13.05 12.17 -9.99
N ALA A 107 12.86 12.68 -11.20
CA ALA A 107 13.01 14.11 -11.46
C ALA A 107 11.93 14.91 -10.73
N THR A 108 12.36 15.85 -9.89
CA THR A 108 11.46 16.74 -9.14
C THR A 108 10.98 17.93 -9.96
N ASP A 109 11.66 18.22 -11.08
CA ASP A 109 11.36 19.32 -11.97
C ASP A 109 11.79 19.03 -13.42
N ALA A 110 11.42 19.94 -14.32
CA ALA A 110 11.74 19.83 -15.74
C ALA A 110 13.24 19.95 -16.03
N ALA A 111 14.03 20.64 -15.19
CA ALA A 111 15.48 20.75 -15.39
C ALA A 111 16.17 19.42 -15.09
N ALA A 112 15.85 18.78 -13.97
CA ALA A 112 16.32 17.45 -13.61
C ALA A 112 15.93 16.41 -14.67
N ALA A 113 14.70 16.46 -15.19
CA ALA A 113 14.25 15.58 -16.26
C ALA A 113 15.06 15.79 -17.55
N ARG A 114 15.33 17.05 -17.93
CA ARG A 114 16.19 17.38 -19.09
C ARG A 114 17.62 16.89 -18.90
N THR A 115 18.21 17.11 -17.73
CA THR A 115 19.55 16.60 -17.40
C THR A 115 19.61 15.07 -17.50
N ALA A 116 18.59 14.37 -17.02
CA ALA A 116 18.52 12.90 -17.07
C ALA A 116 18.56 12.35 -18.51
N ILE A 117 18.02 13.08 -19.48
CA ILE A 117 18.01 12.69 -20.90
C ILE A 117 19.07 13.42 -21.76
N GLY A 118 19.91 14.27 -21.15
CA GLY A 118 20.90 15.07 -21.88
C GLY A 118 20.30 16.19 -22.76
N ALA A 119 19.08 16.65 -22.46
CA ALA A 119 18.44 17.74 -23.20
C ALA A 119 18.89 19.12 -22.67
N GLY A 120 19.09 20.07 -23.59
CA GLY A 120 19.29 21.48 -23.26
C GLY A 120 17.97 22.21 -22.93
N THR A 121 18.08 23.44 -22.42
CA THR A 121 16.89 24.30 -22.24
C THR A 121 16.44 24.92 -23.56
N PRO A 122 15.17 25.31 -23.72
CA PRO A 122 14.74 26.15 -24.83
C PRO A 122 15.62 27.40 -24.92
N TYR A 123 16.13 27.68 -26.13
CA TYR A 123 17.03 28.81 -26.37
C TYR A 123 16.32 29.87 -27.20
N THR A 124 16.36 31.11 -26.74
CA THR A 124 15.95 32.29 -27.50
C THR A 124 17.19 33.12 -27.77
N LEU A 125 17.48 33.39 -29.04
CA LEU A 125 18.64 34.18 -29.45
C LEU A 125 18.49 35.62 -28.92
N PRO A 126 19.36 36.09 -28.00
CA PRO A 126 19.31 37.47 -27.53
C PRO A 126 19.81 38.42 -28.62
N ALA A 127 19.37 39.68 -28.57
CA ALA A 127 19.99 40.73 -29.38
C ALA A 127 21.45 40.96 -28.93
N ALA A 128 22.32 41.31 -29.87
CA ALA A 128 23.70 41.65 -29.57
C ALA A 128 23.80 42.84 -28.59
N GLY A 129 24.73 42.77 -27.64
CA GLY A 129 24.98 43.80 -26.66
C GLY A 129 26.38 43.66 -26.06
N THR A 130 26.49 43.70 -24.73
CA THR A 130 27.75 43.39 -24.03
C THR A 130 28.12 41.90 -24.13
N ALA A 131 27.12 41.03 -24.30
CA ALA A 131 27.29 39.61 -24.61
C ALA A 131 27.01 39.33 -26.09
N LEU A 132 27.49 38.18 -26.57
CA LEU A 132 27.21 37.69 -27.93
C LEU A 132 25.70 37.54 -28.13
N GLY A 133 25.20 37.98 -29.29
CA GLY A 133 23.80 37.89 -29.67
C GLY A 133 23.60 38.08 -31.17
N GLY A 134 22.37 37.93 -31.62
CA GLY A 134 21.98 38.11 -33.01
C GLY A 134 21.88 39.58 -33.40
N VAL A 135 22.22 39.87 -34.66
CA VAL A 135 21.92 41.14 -35.33
C VAL A 135 20.99 40.87 -36.51
N LYS A 136 20.23 41.89 -36.91
CA LYS A 136 19.45 41.82 -38.15
C LYS A 136 20.36 42.11 -39.34
N ARG A 137 19.95 41.70 -40.53
CA ARG A 137 20.60 42.15 -41.77
C ARG A 137 20.38 43.65 -41.95
N ALA A 138 21.44 44.40 -42.23
CA ALA A 138 21.36 45.82 -42.53
C ALA A 138 20.66 46.09 -43.87
N ALA A 139 19.98 47.24 -43.94
CA ALA A 139 19.44 47.74 -45.19
C ALA A 139 20.58 48.03 -46.18
N TYR A 140 20.30 47.87 -47.47
CA TYR A 140 21.25 48.27 -48.51
C TYR A 140 21.44 49.79 -48.49
N VAL A 141 22.70 50.22 -48.60
CA VAL A 141 23.09 51.62 -48.77
C VAL A 141 23.91 51.69 -50.05
N ALA A 142 23.50 52.56 -50.97
CA ALA A 142 24.15 52.70 -52.28
C ALA A 142 25.58 53.25 -52.14
N ASP A 143 26.41 52.96 -53.14
CA ASP A 143 27.78 53.48 -53.21
C ASP A 143 27.77 55.02 -53.36
N PRO A 144 28.80 55.73 -52.86
CA PRO A 144 28.91 57.17 -53.01
C PRO A 144 28.87 57.61 -54.46
N ALA A 145 28.20 58.72 -54.74
CA ALA A 145 28.05 59.22 -56.11
C ALA A 145 29.34 59.84 -56.70
N GLY A 146 30.37 60.09 -55.88
CA GLY A 146 31.64 60.67 -56.28
C GLY A 146 32.84 60.08 -55.54
N ASP A 147 34.05 60.56 -55.85
CA ASP A 147 35.31 59.99 -55.37
C ASP A 147 35.51 60.08 -53.84
N ALA A 148 34.77 60.96 -53.17
CA ALA A 148 34.81 61.13 -51.71
C ALA A 148 33.41 61.01 -51.10
N PRO A 149 33.19 60.14 -50.10
CA PRO A 149 31.91 60.03 -49.40
C PRO A 149 31.53 61.35 -48.73
N THR A 150 30.31 61.80 -48.96
CA THR A 150 29.73 62.96 -48.28
C THR A 150 29.32 62.60 -46.85
N LYS A 151 29.15 63.64 -46.01
CA LYS A 151 28.63 63.48 -44.65
C LYS A 151 27.26 62.80 -44.62
N ALA A 152 26.41 63.05 -45.61
CA ALA A 152 25.07 62.47 -45.69
C ALA A 152 25.12 60.97 -45.99
N GLU A 153 25.96 60.53 -46.92
CA GLU A 153 26.15 59.11 -47.26
C GLU A 153 26.73 58.32 -46.09
N PHE A 154 27.70 58.90 -45.36
CA PHE A 154 28.21 58.28 -44.14
C PHE A 154 27.14 58.15 -43.05
N ILE A 155 26.31 59.19 -42.86
CA ILE A 155 25.18 59.14 -41.92
C ILE A 155 24.18 58.06 -42.32
N ALA A 156 23.86 57.92 -43.61
CA ALA A 156 22.96 56.88 -44.10
C ALA A 156 23.49 55.46 -43.81
N LEU A 157 24.79 55.22 -44.03
CA LEU A 157 25.43 53.95 -43.66
C LEU A 157 25.34 53.69 -42.16
N ARG A 158 25.74 54.66 -41.34
CA ARG A 158 25.68 54.54 -39.88
C ARG A 158 24.26 54.24 -39.42
N ASP A 159 23.27 54.96 -39.92
CA ASP A 159 21.88 54.81 -39.50
C ASP A 159 21.33 53.44 -39.93
N ALA A 160 21.72 52.92 -41.10
CA ALA A 160 21.37 51.56 -41.52
C ALA A 160 21.99 50.48 -40.61
N LEU A 161 23.25 50.66 -40.16
CA LEU A 161 23.92 49.75 -39.24
C LEU A 161 23.33 49.81 -37.81
N VAL A 162 22.99 51.01 -37.33
CA VAL A 162 22.30 51.21 -36.04
C VAL A 162 20.91 50.60 -36.08
N ALA A 163 20.14 50.80 -37.15
CA ALA A 163 18.80 50.23 -37.31
C ALA A 163 18.81 48.68 -37.34
N ALA A 164 19.89 48.08 -37.81
CA ALA A 164 20.10 46.63 -37.82
C ALA A 164 20.53 46.04 -36.46
N GLY A 165 20.85 46.90 -35.48
CA GLY A 165 21.41 46.50 -34.20
C GLY A 165 22.88 46.09 -34.26
N ILE A 166 23.60 46.45 -35.32
CA ILE A 166 25.03 46.15 -35.49
C ILE A 166 25.89 47.19 -34.74
N MET A 167 25.42 48.43 -34.65
CA MET A 167 26.06 49.53 -33.92
C MET A 167 25.11 50.09 -32.87
N ALA A 168 25.67 50.57 -31.75
CA ALA A 168 24.90 51.22 -30.70
C ALA A 168 24.29 52.55 -31.20
N PRO A 169 23.06 52.90 -30.79
CA PRO A 169 22.50 54.21 -31.07
C PRO A 169 23.27 55.29 -30.30
N LYS A 170 23.17 56.54 -30.79
CA LYS A 170 23.69 57.69 -30.05
C LYS A 170 22.97 57.80 -28.71
N SER A 171 23.74 57.89 -27.62
CA SER A 171 23.26 58.20 -26.27
C SER A 171 22.75 59.63 -26.15
#